data_AF-A0A4Q4XZX5-F1
#
_entry.id   AF-A0A4Q4XZX5-F1
#
_cell.length_a   1.000
_cell.length_b   1.000
_cell.length_c   1.000
_cell.angle_alpha   90.00
_cell.angle_beta   90.00
_cell.angle_gamma   90.00
#
_symmetry.space_group_name_H-M   'P 1'
#
loop_
_entity.id
_entity.type
_entity.pdbx_description
1 polymer ?
#
loop_
_entity_poly.entity_id
_entity_poly.type
_entity_poly.pdbx_seq_one_letter_code
_entity_poly.pdbx_strand_id
1 'polypeptide(L)'
;MSFASEGGSLPSLILLTPPPRPASRATLDATYRPPLEAAISKLKNGEEGATLIVAVTSPFLTGQFLRHKTLSWPEAQALIAGLYGIISIICAKLSIPSEVHAGPGSVDLRVVLVDHDPSRQYRDFKPAVETSNTTIVDLATFASAYHPWKYIFHVNNEAGYSLLTTYLKMFERVQTLRQHQLVVVEGGLSMSIKPSDPSHFGPQTNLHTTVCLGGTFDHLHPGHKLLLHSAVLLLNVPERAAKKSCRFIVGITGDELLKRKKYAEYMQPWDVRAMTVIEFLSTVLYLSRDGWKSDPDLHLSKKEGEIMARFRDGTIEIQCVVIQDPFGPTITSEDMDALVVSGETRSGGEAVNAKRQEHGWHPLEIFEVDVLDAEEVGDDQPTKTRDFATKISSTAIRKQKAEARGRI
;
A
#
# COMPACT_ATOMS: atom_id res chain seq x y z
N MET A 1 0.98 -5.98 -14.64
CA MET A 1 2.23 -5.41 -15.18
C MET A 1 3.35 -6.13 -14.46
N SER A 2 4.13 -6.93 -15.18
CA SER A 2 5.27 -7.61 -14.60
C SER A 2 6.37 -6.58 -14.32
N PHE A 3 6.92 -6.55 -13.10
CA PHE A 3 8.15 -5.79 -12.81
C PHE A 3 9.34 -6.24 -13.68
N ALA A 4 9.21 -7.36 -14.41
CA ALA A 4 10.22 -7.96 -15.25
C ALA A 4 9.91 -7.88 -16.77
N SER A 5 8.79 -7.29 -17.22
CA SER A 5 8.53 -7.15 -18.65
C SER A 5 9.24 -5.92 -19.22
N GLU A 6 10.24 -6.20 -20.08
CA GLU A 6 11.00 -5.29 -20.96
C GLU A 6 11.51 -3.99 -20.32
N GLY A 7 12.59 -4.13 -19.54
CA GLY A 7 13.47 -3.02 -19.16
C GLY A 7 13.45 -2.64 -17.68
N GLY A 8 12.42 -3.02 -16.91
CA GLY A 8 12.30 -2.61 -15.51
C GLY A 8 13.32 -3.26 -14.55
N SER A 9 13.90 -2.45 -13.64
CA SER A 9 14.72 -2.98 -12.55
C SER A 9 13.93 -3.83 -11.54
N LEU A 10 14.48 -4.98 -11.13
CA LEU A 10 13.86 -5.84 -10.11
C LEU A 10 13.61 -5.08 -8.80
N PRO A 11 12.48 -5.31 -8.11
CA PRO A 11 12.20 -4.66 -6.84
C PRO A 11 13.19 -5.13 -5.76
N SER A 12 13.42 -4.28 -4.77
CA SER A 12 14.12 -4.63 -3.54
C SER A 12 13.12 -4.80 -2.40
N LEU A 13 13.52 -5.56 -1.37
CA LEU A 13 12.71 -5.83 -0.18
C LEU A 13 13.43 -5.27 1.04
N ILE A 14 12.71 -4.62 1.96
CA ILE A 14 13.16 -4.45 3.34
C ILE A 14 12.23 -5.19 4.29
N LEU A 15 12.80 -6.07 5.12
CA LEU A 15 12.10 -6.78 6.17
C LEU A 15 12.16 -5.95 7.47
N LEU A 16 11.01 -5.45 7.89
CA LEU A 16 10.84 -4.72 9.13
C LEU A 16 10.21 -5.60 10.20
N THR A 17 10.79 -5.55 11.40
CA THR A 17 10.28 -6.21 12.60
C THR A 17 8.92 -5.64 13.03
N PRO A 18 8.21 -6.28 13.97
CA PRO A 18 6.94 -5.75 14.48
C PRO A 18 7.01 -4.31 15.01
N PRO A 19 5.93 -3.53 14.86
CA PRO A 19 5.89 -2.15 15.32
C PRO A 19 6.07 -2.07 16.84
N PRO A 20 6.71 -1.00 17.33
CA PRO A 20 6.80 -0.74 18.76
C PRO A 20 5.41 -0.56 19.35
N ARG A 21 5.24 -0.86 20.65
CA ARG A 21 4.03 -0.52 21.40
C ARG A 21 4.35 0.47 22.53
N PRO A 22 3.58 1.55 22.69
CA PRO A 22 2.54 2.00 21.75
C PRO A 22 3.15 2.38 20.39
N ALA A 23 2.40 2.16 19.30
CA ALA A 23 2.79 2.52 17.95
C ALA A 23 2.54 4.01 17.68
N SER A 24 3.04 4.87 18.58
CA SER A 24 2.95 6.31 18.41
C SER A 24 3.86 6.76 17.28
N ARG A 25 3.61 7.95 16.75
CA ARG A 25 4.45 8.57 15.72
C ARG A 25 5.94 8.57 16.10
N ALA A 26 6.27 8.97 17.34
CA ALA A 26 7.65 9.07 17.80
C ALA A 26 8.34 7.71 17.91
N THR A 27 7.63 6.69 18.40
CA THR A 27 8.21 5.34 18.51
C THR A 27 8.36 4.70 17.13
N LEU A 28 7.37 4.86 16.23
CA LEU A 28 7.46 4.41 14.84
C LEU A 28 8.64 5.07 14.13
N ASP A 29 8.81 6.38 14.29
CA ASP A 29 9.92 7.13 13.70
C ASP A 29 11.27 6.61 14.18
N ALA A 30 11.46 6.51 15.49
CA ALA A 30 12.69 6.03 16.09
C ALA A 30 13.01 4.56 15.74
N THR A 31 11.99 3.75 15.43
CA THR A 31 12.15 2.33 15.06
C THR A 31 12.46 2.17 13.57
N TYR A 32 11.75 2.88 12.69
CA TYR A 32 11.75 2.61 11.26
C TYR A 32 12.50 3.62 10.41
N ARG A 33 12.74 4.85 10.88
CA ARG A 33 13.49 5.85 10.11
C ARG A 33 14.91 5.37 9.76
N PRO A 34 15.74 4.86 10.70
CA PRO A 34 17.11 4.46 10.37
C PRO A 34 17.21 3.38 9.27
N PRO A 35 16.49 2.23 9.36
CA PRO A 35 16.59 1.20 8.32
C PRO A 35 16.02 1.67 6.97
N LEU A 36 14.96 2.48 6.97
CA LEU A 36 14.38 3.04 5.74
C LEU A 36 15.33 4.05 5.07
N GLU A 37 15.93 4.96 5.84
CA GLU A 37 16.85 5.98 5.32
C GLU A 37 18.09 5.31 4.69
N ALA A 38 18.62 4.25 5.32
CA ALA A 38 19.73 3.46 4.79
C ALA A 38 19.36 2.74 3.48
N ALA A 39 18.20 2.07 3.42
CA ALA A 39 17.75 1.37 2.22
C ALA A 39 17.48 2.32 1.05
N ILE A 40 16.74 3.41 1.30
CA ILE A 40 16.45 4.45 0.29
C ILE A 40 17.74 5.05 -0.25
N SER A 41 18.69 5.40 0.63
CA SER A 41 19.97 5.99 0.24
C SER A 41 20.80 5.07 -0.64
N LYS A 42 20.71 3.75 -0.46
CA LYS A 42 21.37 2.77 -1.33
C LYS A 42 20.73 2.70 -2.72
N LEU A 43 19.40 2.83 -2.80
CA LEU A 43 18.64 2.61 -4.04
C LEU A 43 18.58 3.84 -4.95
N LYS A 44 18.72 5.05 -4.41
CA LYS A 44 18.55 6.32 -5.15
C LYS A 44 19.55 6.57 -6.29
N ASN A 45 20.63 5.80 -6.41
CA ASN A 45 21.67 6.05 -7.42
C ASN A 45 21.51 5.18 -8.68
N GLY A 46 20.32 4.62 -8.92
CA GLY A 46 20.03 3.82 -10.10
C GLY A 46 19.88 4.67 -11.37
N GLU A 47 20.25 4.09 -12.51
CA GLU A 47 19.97 4.65 -13.86
C GLU A 47 18.47 4.71 -14.17
N GLU A 48 17.68 3.91 -13.46
CA GLU A 48 16.21 3.89 -13.47
C GLU A 48 15.65 4.14 -12.07
N GLY A 49 14.34 4.40 -11.99
CA GLY A 49 13.62 4.42 -10.73
C GLY A 49 13.64 3.05 -10.05
N ALA A 50 13.93 3.02 -8.76
CA ALA A 50 13.95 1.78 -7.97
C ALA A 50 12.60 1.55 -7.28
N THR A 51 12.20 0.29 -7.11
CA THR A 51 11.04 -0.08 -6.28
C THR A 51 11.52 -0.73 -4.99
N LEU A 52 11.02 -0.27 -3.84
CA LEU A 52 11.29 -0.85 -2.52
C LEU A 52 9.98 -1.33 -1.87
N ILE A 53 9.85 -2.64 -1.73
CA ILE A 53 8.79 -3.28 -0.95
C ILE A 53 9.16 -3.21 0.53
N VAL A 54 8.36 -2.50 1.31
CA VAL A 54 8.52 -2.33 2.76
C VAL A 54 7.61 -3.33 3.45
N ALA A 55 8.13 -4.51 3.75
CA ALA A 55 7.38 -5.58 4.40
C ALA A 55 7.47 -5.44 5.92
N VAL A 56 6.37 -5.03 6.57
CA VAL A 56 6.27 -4.96 8.03
C VAL A 56 5.56 -6.19 8.56
N THR A 57 6.18 -6.88 9.51
CA THR A 57 5.65 -8.13 10.06
C THR A 57 4.98 -7.91 11.39
N SER A 58 3.76 -8.39 11.58
CA SER A 58 3.04 -8.34 12.87
C SER A 58 1.92 -9.39 12.86
N PRO A 59 1.40 -9.87 14.01
CA PRO A 59 0.18 -10.68 14.02
C PRO A 59 -1.05 -9.83 13.68
N PHE A 60 -1.20 -9.42 12.42
CA PHE A 60 -2.31 -8.56 11.98
C PHE A 60 -3.66 -9.27 11.96
N LEU A 61 -3.66 -10.59 11.76
CA LEU A 61 -4.86 -11.38 11.57
C LEU A 61 -5.20 -12.18 12.82
N THR A 62 -6.44 -12.07 13.27
CA THR A 62 -7.01 -12.90 14.34
C THR A 62 -8.04 -13.89 13.77
N GLY A 63 -8.45 -14.88 14.56
CA GLY A 63 -9.41 -15.92 14.16
C GLY A 63 -8.79 -17.31 14.02
N GLN A 64 -9.53 -18.33 14.45
CA GLN A 64 -9.04 -19.72 14.48
C GLN A 64 -8.99 -20.37 13.10
N PHE A 65 -9.94 -20.02 12.22
CA PHE A 65 -10.05 -20.61 10.89
C PHE A 65 -9.37 -19.74 9.85
N LEU A 66 -8.67 -20.38 8.90
CA LEU A 66 -7.94 -19.67 7.85
C LEU A 66 -8.85 -18.76 7.02
N ARG A 67 -10.10 -19.17 6.75
CA ARG A 67 -11.08 -18.44 5.92
C ARG A 67 -12.02 -17.50 6.69
N HIS A 68 -11.79 -17.35 7.99
CA HIS A 68 -12.57 -16.47 8.86
C HIS A 68 -11.61 -15.64 9.71
N LYS A 69 -10.70 -14.96 9.03
CA LYS A 69 -9.76 -14.01 9.64
C LYS A 69 -10.40 -12.64 9.71
N THR A 70 -10.09 -11.94 10.79
CA THR A 70 -10.43 -10.53 11.01
C THR A 70 -9.16 -9.75 11.33
N LEU A 71 -9.23 -8.43 11.16
CA LEU A 71 -8.16 -7.52 11.55
C LEU A 71 -8.74 -6.29 12.24
N SER A 72 -7.89 -5.55 12.95
CA SER A 72 -8.20 -4.20 13.40
C SER A 72 -7.81 -3.22 12.29
N TRP A 73 -8.79 -2.79 11.50
CA TRP A 73 -8.53 -1.82 10.42
C TRP A 73 -7.96 -0.50 10.93
N PRO A 74 -8.45 0.09 12.05
CA PRO A 74 -7.87 1.33 12.58
C PRO A 74 -6.38 1.20 12.92
N GLU A 75 -5.96 0.08 13.53
CA GLU A 75 -4.54 -0.14 13.86
C GLU A 75 -3.70 -0.37 12.61
N ALA A 76 -4.20 -1.15 11.65
CA ALA A 76 -3.50 -1.43 10.41
C ALA A 76 -3.34 -0.17 9.56
N GLN A 77 -4.41 0.62 9.40
CA GLN A 77 -4.39 1.88 8.67
C GLN A 77 -3.48 2.91 9.36
N ALA A 78 -3.54 3.05 10.68
CA ALA A 78 -2.66 3.97 11.42
C ALA A 78 -1.18 3.60 11.26
N LEU A 79 -0.84 2.30 11.24
CA LEU A 79 0.53 1.85 10.97
C LEU A 79 0.98 2.20 9.54
N ILE A 80 0.14 1.95 8.53
CA ILE A 80 0.43 2.28 7.14
C ILE A 80 0.62 3.80 7.00
N ALA A 81 -0.22 4.60 7.67
CA ALA A 81 -0.08 6.05 7.72
C ALA A 81 1.26 6.45 8.36
N GLY A 82 1.59 5.94 9.55
CA GLY A 82 2.87 6.23 10.20
C GLY A 82 4.08 5.91 9.31
N LEU A 83 4.07 4.76 8.64
CA LEU A 83 5.14 4.36 7.71
C LEU A 83 5.24 5.27 6.49
N TYR A 84 4.12 5.57 5.80
CA TYR A 84 4.16 6.50 4.67
C TYR A 84 4.52 7.93 5.09
N GLY A 85 4.22 8.33 6.34
CA GLY A 85 4.68 9.58 6.94
C GLY A 85 6.21 9.64 7.06
N ILE A 86 6.81 8.61 7.66
CA ILE A 86 8.28 8.48 7.77
C ILE A 86 8.93 8.48 6.39
N ILE A 87 8.40 7.67 5.46
CA ILE A 87 8.86 7.58 4.07
C ILE A 87 8.85 8.96 3.40
N SER A 88 7.75 9.69 3.55
CA SER A 88 7.58 11.03 2.96
C SER A 88 8.61 12.01 3.52
N ILE A 89 8.87 11.98 4.83
CA ILE A 89 9.88 12.84 5.47
C ILE A 89 11.29 12.50 4.95
N ILE A 90 11.64 11.22 4.87
CA ILE A 90 12.95 10.78 4.37
C ILE A 90 13.13 11.23 2.91
N CYS A 91 12.14 10.94 2.06
CA CYS A 91 12.20 11.30 0.65
C CYS A 91 12.32 12.82 0.44
N ALA A 92 11.56 13.62 1.21
CA ALA A 92 11.66 15.07 1.17
C ALA A 92 13.05 15.57 1.63
N LYS A 93 13.56 15.06 2.77
CA LYS A 93 14.88 15.41 3.32
C LYS A 93 16.01 15.09 2.33
N LEU A 94 15.90 13.96 1.62
CA LEU A 94 16.90 13.50 0.67
C LEU A 94 16.65 14.01 -0.77
N SER A 95 15.59 14.77 -1.01
CA SER A 95 15.15 15.22 -2.35
C SER A 95 14.98 14.06 -3.34
N ILE A 96 14.37 12.96 -2.90
CA ILE A 96 14.11 11.75 -3.68
C ILE A 96 12.64 11.72 -4.08
N PRO A 97 12.31 11.73 -5.39
CA PRO A 97 10.95 11.48 -5.86
C PRO A 97 10.48 10.07 -5.44
N SER A 98 9.22 9.95 -5.04
CA SER A 98 8.66 8.69 -4.49
C SER A 98 7.31 8.30 -5.07
N GLU A 99 6.82 9.07 -6.05
CA GLU A 99 5.71 8.69 -6.90
C GLU A 99 6.08 7.56 -7.87
N VAL A 100 5.09 6.77 -8.26
CA VAL A 100 5.28 5.69 -9.23
C VAL A 100 5.72 6.29 -10.58
N HIS A 101 6.72 5.67 -11.21
CA HIS A 101 7.32 6.11 -12.49
C HIS A 101 7.92 7.52 -12.48
N ALA A 102 8.51 7.95 -11.36
CA ALA A 102 9.22 9.24 -11.28
C ALA A 102 10.52 9.31 -12.11
N GLY A 103 11.08 8.16 -12.50
CA GLY A 103 12.26 8.08 -13.37
C GLY A 103 13.58 7.93 -12.60
N PRO A 104 14.73 8.22 -13.24
CA PRO A 104 16.05 8.02 -12.64
C PRO A 104 16.20 8.77 -11.30
N GLY A 105 16.83 8.11 -10.34
CA GLY A 105 17.04 8.67 -9.00
C GLY A 105 15.82 8.60 -8.06
N SER A 106 14.66 8.13 -8.53
CA SER A 106 13.48 7.95 -7.70
C SER A 106 13.50 6.62 -6.94
N VAL A 107 12.78 6.57 -5.81
CA VAL A 107 12.51 5.33 -5.10
C VAL A 107 11.01 5.22 -4.84
N ASP A 108 10.34 4.31 -5.53
CA ASP A 108 8.93 3.95 -5.32
C ASP A 108 8.82 3.00 -4.12
N LEU A 109 8.46 3.55 -2.96
CA LEU A 109 8.22 2.77 -1.76
C LEU A 109 6.77 2.28 -1.69
N ARG A 110 6.60 0.97 -1.47
CA ARG A 110 5.29 0.30 -1.34
C ARG A 110 5.25 -0.52 -0.05
N VAL A 111 4.41 -0.13 0.90
CA VAL A 111 4.23 -0.83 2.17
C VAL A 111 3.40 -2.09 1.95
N VAL A 112 3.82 -3.21 2.54
CA VAL A 112 3.09 -4.49 2.55
C VAL A 112 3.01 -4.98 3.99
N LEU A 113 1.78 -5.26 4.46
CA LEU A 113 1.57 -5.88 5.76
C LEU A 113 1.70 -7.40 5.61
N VAL A 114 2.49 -8.03 6.48
CA VAL A 114 2.73 -9.48 6.46
C VAL A 114 2.35 -10.07 7.83
N ASP A 115 1.39 -11.00 7.83
CA ASP A 115 0.95 -11.66 9.06
C ASP A 115 2.01 -12.63 9.59
N HIS A 116 2.62 -12.25 10.70
CA HIS A 116 3.65 -13.05 11.35
C HIS A 116 3.77 -12.71 12.84
N ASP A 117 3.60 -13.73 13.66
CA ASP A 117 3.96 -13.70 15.07
C ASP A 117 5.39 -14.26 15.21
N PRO A 118 6.34 -13.55 15.86
CA PRO A 118 7.70 -14.04 16.08
C PRO A 118 7.78 -15.41 16.78
N SER A 119 6.74 -15.79 17.54
CA SER A 119 6.64 -17.11 18.19
C SER A 119 6.10 -18.21 17.27
N ARG A 120 5.57 -17.86 16.08
CA ARG A 120 4.98 -18.81 15.12
C ARG A 120 6.07 -19.69 14.52
N GLN A 121 5.89 -21.01 14.65
CA GLN A 121 6.77 -22.00 14.03
C GLN A 121 6.18 -22.52 12.73
N TYR A 122 6.91 -22.39 11.63
CA TYR A 122 6.55 -22.94 10.32
C TYR A 122 7.12 -24.36 10.14
N ARG A 123 6.61 -25.33 10.90
CA ARG A 123 7.01 -26.74 10.75
C ARG A 123 6.44 -27.29 9.43
N ASP A 124 7.26 -27.98 8.64
CA ASP A 124 6.86 -28.65 7.39
C ASP A 124 6.22 -27.74 6.32
N PHE A 125 6.81 -26.55 6.13
CA PHE A 125 6.34 -25.59 5.14
C PHE A 125 6.16 -26.21 3.73
N LYS A 126 4.95 -26.06 3.17
CA LYS A 126 4.63 -26.31 1.77
C LYS A 126 4.18 -24.99 1.14
N PRO A 127 4.71 -24.59 -0.03
CA PRO A 127 4.29 -23.37 -0.72
C PRO A 127 2.81 -23.41 -1.10
N ALA A 128 1.94 -22.85 -0.27
CA ALA A 128 0.55 -22.55 -0.59
C ALA A 128 0.43 -21.03 -0.63
N VAL A 129 -0.06 -20.51 -1.75
CA VAL A 129 -0.03 -19.08 -2.05
C VAL A 129 -1.28 -18.35 -1.53
N GLU A 130 -2.35 -19.06 -1.12
CA GLU A 130 -3.46 -18.39 -0.44
C GLU A 130 -4.38 -19.33 0.36
N THR A 131 -4.65 -18.96 1.61
CA THR A 131 -5.57 -19.71 2.48
C THR A 131 -6.56 -18.84 3.26
N SER A 132 -6.48 -17.50 3.18
CA SER A 132 -7.35 -16.60 3.97
C SER A 132 -8.41 -15.86 3.17
N ASN A 133 -9.29 -15.16 3.87
CA ASN A 133 -10.31 -14.27 3.32
C ASN A 133 -9.89 -12.79 3.32
N THR A 134 -8.59 -12.51 3.39
CA THR A 134 -8.03 -11.15 3.51
C THR A 134 -6.95 -10.91 2.45
N THR A 135 -6.62 -9.64 2.22
CA THR A 135 -5.53 -9.27 1.32
C THR A 135 -4.15 -9.41 1.98
N ILE A 136 -4.07 -9.35 3.31
CA ILE A 136 -2.85 -9.63 4.09
C ILE A 136 -2.50 -11.11 3.99
N VAL A 137 -1.26 -11.40 3.62
CA VAL A 137 -0.73 -12.77 3.55
C VAL A 137 0.20 -13.07 4.72
N ASP A 138 0.36 -14.36 5.04
CA ASP A 138 1.36 -14.77 6.03
C ASP A 138 2.79 -14.72 5.47
N LEU A 139 3.79 -14.78 6.35
CA LEU A 139 5.20 -14.73 5.95
C LEU A 139 5.60 -15.83 4.94
N ALA A 140 4.94 -16.98 5.01
CA ALA A 140 5.27 -18.14 4.20
C ALA A 140 4.76 -17.98 2.75
N THR A 141 3.53 -17.49 2.63
CA THR A 141 2.93 -17.03 1.37
C THR A 141 3.75 -15.89 0.78
N PHE A 142 4.12 -14.90 1.59
CA PHE A 142 4.94 -13.76 1.15
C PHE A 142 6.28 -14.23 0.57
N ALA A 143 7.00 -15.12 1.26
CA ALA A 143 8.26 -15.69 0.76
C ALA A 143 8.09 -16.47 -0.56
N SER A 144 6.94 -17.10 -0.78
CA SER A 144 6.69 -17.91 -1.98
C SER A 144 6.21 -17.12 -3.19
N ALA A 145 5.52 -16.00 -2.95
CA ALA A 145 4.83 -15.26 -4.00
C ALA A 145 5.48 -13.92 -4.37
N TYR A 146 6.34 -13.37 -3.51
CA TYR A 146 6.98 -12.08 -3.71
C TYR A 146 8.46 -12.30 -4.00
N HIS A 147 8.80 -12.39 -5.29
CA HIS A 147 10.16 -12.64 -5.79
C HIS A 147 10.19 -12.44 -7.32
N PRO A 148 11.33 -12.24 -7.99
CA PRO A 148 12.67 -12.17 -7.42
C PRO A 148 13.00 -10.79 -6.87
N TRP A 149 13.97 -10.76 -5.94
CA TRP A 149 14.49 -9.54 -5.34
C TRP A 149 15.85 -9.16 -5.92
N LYS A 150 16.06 -7.85 -6.10
CA LYS A 150 17.38 -7.25 -6.36
C LYS A 150 18.22 -7.27 -5.08
N TYR A 151 17.70 -6.67 -4.02
CA TYR A 151 18.28 -6.67 -2.67
C TYR A 151 17.22 -7.08 -1.64
N ILE A 152 17.68 -7.70 -0.55
CA ILE A 152 16.90 -7.94 0.66
C ILE A 152 17.63 -7.23 1.79
N PHE A 153 17.05 -6.13 2.25
CA PHE A 153 17.49 -5.38 3.41
C PHE A 153 16.91 -6.00 4.69
N HIS A 154 17.72 -6.13 5.73
CA HIS A 154 17.26 -6.55 7.05
C HIS A 154 17.93 -5.74 8.15
N VAL A 155 17.23 -5.62 9.27
CA VAL A 155 17.65 -4.80 10.40
C VAL A 155 18.80 -5.46 11.19
N ASN A 156 19.80 -4.68 11.58
CA ASN A 156 20.95 -5.11 12.38
C ASN A 156 20.62 -5.21 13.88
N ASN A 157 19.70 -6.09 14.25
CA ASN A 157 19.41 -6.45 15.64
C ASN A 157 18.91 -7.90 15.72
N GLU A 158 18.83 -8.45 16.94
CA GLU A 158 18.44 -9.86 17.15
C GLU A 158 17.10 -10.21 16.47
N ALA A 159 16.09 -9.37 16.62
CA ALA A 159 14.77 -9.56 16.01
C ALA A 159 14.84 -9.56 14.48
N GLY A 160 15.63 -8.67 13.89
CA GLY A 160 15.85 -8.57 12.45
C GLY A 160 16.56 -9.80 11.87
N TYR A 161 17.59 -10.31 12.55
CA TYR A 161 18.27 -11.55 12.14
C TYR A 161 17.36 -12.78 12.30
N SER A 162 16.57 -12.84 13.37
CA SER A 162 15.60 -13.92 13.59
C SER A 162 14.53 -13.95 12.49
N LEU A 163 13.98 -12.78 12.13
CA LEU A 163 13.01 -12.64 11.05
C LEU A 163 13.63 -13.03 9.69
N LEU A 164 14.82 -12.52 9.37
CA LEU A 164 15.52 -12.88 8.13
C LEU A 164 15.75 -14.39 8.05
N THR A 165 16.25 -15.01 9.11
CA THR A 165 16.51 -16.46 9.16
C THR A 165 15.23 -17.25 8.91
N THR A 166 14.12 -16.83 9.52
CA THR A 166 12.82 -17.47 9.33
C THR A 166 12.33 -17.30 7.89
N TYR A 167 12.43 -16.09 7.33
CA TYR A 167 12.10 -15.81 5.94
C TYR A 167 12.92 -16.66 4.95
N LEU A 168 14.24 -16.72 5.13
CA LEU A 168 15.14 -17.43 4.22
C LEU A 168 14.87 -18.94 4.18
N LYS A 169 14.53 -19.57 5.31
CA LYS A 169 14.14 -20.99 5.35
C LYS A 169 12.98 -21.32 4.40
N MET A 170 12.07 -20.37 4.17
CA MET A 170 10.94 -20.53 3.24
C MET A 170 11.32 -20.10 1.81
N PHE A 171 12.23 -19.14 1.69
CA PHE A 171 12.66 -18.53 0.43
C PHE A 171 13.73 -19.32 -0.34
N GLU A 172 14.53 -20.15 0.33
CA GLU A 172 15.69 -20.87 -0.26
C GLU A 172 15.35 -21.69 -1.52
N ARG A 173 14.09 -22.15 -1.64
CA ARG A 173 13.61 -22.93 -2.80
C ARG A 173 13.02 -22.09 -3.93
N VAL A 174 12.92 -20.77 -3.73
CA VAL A 174 12.24 -19.82 -4.61
C VAL A 174 13.23 -19.06 -5.51
N GLN A 175 14.28 -18.49 -4.89
CA GLN A 175 15.35 -17.79 -5.60
C GLN A 175 16.70 -18.09 -4.96
N THR A 176 17.68 -18.43 -5.78
CA THR A 176 19.09 -18.49 -5.33
C THR A 176 19.61 -17.07 -5.08
N LEU A 177 19.92 -16.75 -3.82
CA LEU A 177 20.45 -15.44 -3.42
C LEU A 177 21.97 -15.44 -3.38
N ARG A 178 22.58 -14.37 -3.88
CA ARG A 178 24.01 -14.10 -3.70
C ARG A 178 24.21 -13.29 -2.42
N GLN A 179 25.37 -13.45 -1.77
CA GLN A 179 25.67 -12.77 -0.50
C GLN A 179 25.52 -11.23 -0.60
N HIS A 180 25.91 -10.62 -1.72
CA HIS A 180 25.79 -9.16 -1.91
C HIS A 180 24.33 -8.67 -2.04
N GLN A 181 23.37 -9.58 -2.24
CA GLN A 181 21.95 -9.24 -2.29
C GLN A 181 21.35 -9.12 -0.88
N LEU A 182 21.97 -9.72 0.14
CA LEU A 182 21.58 -9.56 1.53
C LEU A 182 22.30 -8.34 2.10
N VAL A 183 21.54 -7.31 2.48
CA VAL A 183 22.07 -6.03 2.94
C VAL A 183 21.64 -5.77 4.37
N VAL A 184 22.60 -5.73 5.27
CA VAL A 184 22.37 -5.32 6.66
C VAL A 184 22.16 -3.80 6.68
N VAL A 185 21.13 -3.32 7.38
CA VAL A 185 20.89 -1.88 7.63
C VAL A 185 20.81 -1.60 9.12
N GLU A 186 21.08 -0.36 9.51
CA GLU A 186 20.98 0.08 10.90
C GLU A 186 19.59 -0.20 11.48
N GLY A 187 19.55 -0.64 12.73
CA GLY A 187 18.31 -0.78 13.47
C GLY A 187 17.96 0.49 14.21
N GLY A 188 16.66 0.82 14.21
CA GLY A 188 16.11 1.80 15.12
C GLY A 188 15.95 1.25 16.54
N LEU A 189 15.26 2.02 17.38
CA LEU A 189 14.96 1.62 18.76
C LEU A 189 14.15 0.32 18.77
N SER A 190 14.70 -0.72 19.41
CA SER A 190 13.98 -1.95 19.69
C SER A 190 13.40 -1.86 21.10
N MET A 191 12.12 -1.57 21.22
CA MET A 191 11.46 -1.69 22.52
C MET A 191 11.04 -3.14 22.75
N SER A 192 11.72 -3.81 23.68
CA SER A 192 11.27 -5.12 24.17
C SER A 192 9.96 -4.96 24.93
N ILE A 193 8.94 -5.72 24.53
CA ILE A 193 7.70 -5.82 25.27
C ILE A 193 7.61 -7.27 25.75
N LYS A 194 7.43 -7.45 27.07
CA LYS A 194 6.84 -8.68 27.60
C LYS A 194 5.55 -8.95 26.81
N PRO A 195 5.21 -10.20 26.46
CA PRO A 195 3.96 -10.49 25.75
C PRO A 195 2.80 -9.92 26.58
N SER A 196 2.31 -8.74 26.19
CA SER A 196 1.17 -8.11 26.82
C SER A 196 -0.07 -8.74 26.19
N ASP A 197 -0.84 -9.39 27.06
CA ASP A 197 -2.22 -9.86 26.95
C ASP A 197 -2.79 -10.02 25.51
N PRO A 198 -3.19 -11.25 25.10
CA PRO A 198 -3.90 -11.52 23.85
C PRO A 198 -5.16 -10.65 23.60
N SER A 199 -5.65 -9.93 24.62
CA SER A 199 -6.76 -9.00 24.58
C SER A 199 -6.48 -7.65 23.90
N HIS A 200 -5.24 -7.37 23.47
CA HIS A 200 -4.83 -6.08 22.90
C HIS A 200 -4.84 -5.98 21.37
N PHE A 201 -5.77 -6.67 20.71
CA PHE A 201 -6.13 -6.31 19.33
C PHE A 201 -7.19 -5.21 19.38
N GLY A 202 -7.00 -4.15 18.61
CA GLY A 202 -7.99 -3.09 18.48
C GLY A 202 -9.34 -3.63 17.96
N PRO A 203 -10.37 -2.76 17.91
CA PRO A 203 -11.70 -3.18 17.49
C PRO A 203 -11.64 -3.89 16.15
N GLN A 204 -12.12 -5.14 16.12
CA GLN A 204 -12.14 -5.94 14.91
C GLN A 204 -13.10 -5.31 13.90
N THR A 205 -12.70 -5.35 12.64
CA THR A 205 -13.42 -4.71 11.54
C THR A 205 -14.09 -5.74 10.66
N ASN A 206 -15.35 -5.49 10.30
CA ASN A 206 -16.06 -6.30 9.32
C ASN A 206 -15.43 -6.10 7.94
N LEU A 207 -15.35 -7.19 7.17
CA LEU A 207 -14.87 -7.15 5.80
C LEU A 207 -16.04 -7.15 4.83
N HIS A 208 -15.84 -6.53 3.67
CA HIS A 208 -16.89 -6.18 2.73
C HIS A 208 -16.70 -6.86 1.38
N THR A 209 -17.79 -7.10 0.66
CA THR A 209 -17.73 -7.66 -0.69
C THR A 209 -17.40 -6.56 -1.69
N THR A 210 -18.01 -5.39 -1.57
CA THR A 210 -17.74 -4.25 -2.45
C THR A 210 -17.28 -3.03 -1.65
N VAL A 211 -16.03 -2.63 -1.87
CA VAL A 211 -15.42 -1.41 -1.29
C VAL A 211 -15.27 -0.37 -2.39
N CYS A 212 -15.48 0.91 -2.07
CA CYS A 212 -15.34 2.01 -3.02
C CYS A 212 -14.39 3.09 -2.49
N LEU A 213 -13.66 3.74 -3.40
CA LEU A 213 -12.81 4.90 -3.11
C LEU A 213 -12.81 5.84 -4.32
N GLY A 214 -12.97 7.14 -4.07
CA GLY A 214 -12.86 8.19 -5.10
C GLY A 214 -11.58 9.02 -4.97
N GLY A 215 -11.00 9.45 -6.08
CA GLY A 215 -9.83 10.32 -6.07
C GLY A 215 -9.34 10.72 -7.45
N THR A 216 -8.38 11.65 -7.50
CA THR A 216 -7.73 11.99 -8.78
C THR A 216 -6.60 11.02 -9.11
N PHE A 217 -5.81 10.56 -8.12
CA PHE A 217 -4.68 9.65 -8.32
C PHE A 217 -3.66 10.13 -9.38
N ASP A 218 -3.48 11.45 -9.48
CA ASP A 218 -2.47 12.05 -10.35
C ASP A 218 -1.10 11.96 -9.67
N HIS A 219 -0.09 11.50 -10.41
CA HIS A 219 1.26 11.24 -9.89
C HIS A 219 1.22 10.46 -8.59
N LEU A 220 0.96 9.14 -8.68
CA LEU A 220 0.65 8.28 -7.53
C LEU A 220 1.75 8.31 -6.44
N HIS A 221 1.60 9.22 -5.47
CA HIS A 221 2.54 9.50 -4.39
C HIS A 221 2.12 8.80 -3.07
N PRO A 222 2.92 8.85 -1.99
CA PRO A 222 2.64 8.14 -0.73
C PRO A 222 1.23 8.31 -0.14
N GLY A 223 0.63 9.51 -0.24
CA GLY A 223 -0.74 9.76 0.21
C GLY A 223 -1.79 8.94 -0.53
N HIS A 224 -1.68 8.82 -1.86
CA HIS A 224 -2.57 7.94 -2.64
C HIS A 224 -2.35 6.46 -2.31
N LYS A 225 -1.09 6.06 -2.11
CA LYS A 225 -0.72 4.68 -1.75
C LYS A 225 -1.31 4.27 -0.40
N LEU A 226 -1.31 5.19 0.57
CA LEU A 226 -1.98 5.02 1.86
C LEU A 226 -3.48 4.75 1.66
N LEU A 227 -4.20 5.64 0.96
CA LEU A 227 -5.65 5.48 0.74
C LEU A 227 -6.01 4.16 0.05
N LEU A 228 -5.30 3.83 -1.03
CA LEU A 228 -5.53 2.61 -1.80
C LEU A 228 -5.21 1.35 -0.98
N HIS A 229 -4.11 1.35 -0.22
CA HIS A 229 -3.73 0.20 0.61
C HIS A 229 -4.73 0.01 1.75
N SER A 230 -5.12 1.08 2.45
CA SER A 230 -6.12 1.01 3.52
C SER A 230 -7.47 0.49 3.01
N ALA A 231 -7.89 0.87 1.80
CA ALA A 231 -9.14 0.39 1.22
C ALA A 231 -9.14 -1.11 0.93
N VAL A 232 -8.06 -1.66 0.36
CA VAL A 232 -8.00 -3.11 0.06
C VAL A 232 -7.92 -3.99 1.30
N LEU A 233 -7.60 -3.46 2.47
CA LEU A 233 -7.66 -4.21 3.72
C LEU A 233 -9.09 -4.56 4.14
N LEU A 234 -10.09 -3.85 3.63
CA LEU A 234 -11.51 -4.06 3.94
C LEU A 234 -12.15 -5.15 3.08
N LEU A 235 -11.46 -5.67 2.06
CA LEU A 235 -12.02 -6.68 1.16
C LEU A 235 -12.12 -8.04 1.84
N ASN A 236 -13.31 -8.64 1.79
CA ASN A 236 -13.54 -10.04 2.16
C ASN A 236 -13.29 -10.94 0.95
N VAL A 237 -12.08 -11.47 0.83
CA VAL A 237 -11.68 -12.29 -0.32
C VAL A 237 -12.39 -13.65 -0.25
N PRO A 238 -13.25 -13.99 -1.22
CA PRO A 238 -13.97 -15.26 -1.21
C PRO A 238 -13.05 -16.44 -1.52
N GLU A 239 -13.49 -17.65 -1.17
CA GLU A 239 -12.80 -18.86 -1.61
C GLU A 239 -12.87 -19.01 -3.13
N ARG A 240 -11.77 -19.46 -3.75
CA ARG A 240 -11.71 -19.73 -5.19
C ARG A 240 -12.84 -20.64 -5.69
N ALA A 241 -13.24 -21.63 -4.88
CA ALA A 241 -14.32 -22.55 -5.23
C ALA A 241 -15.71 -21.90 -5.26
N ALA A 242 -15.90 -20.76 -4.58
CA ALA A 242 -17.19 -20.10 -4.45
C ALA A 242 -17.69 -19.46 -5.75
N LYS A 243 -16.82 -19.30 -6.78
CA LYS A 243 -17.12 -18.63 -8.05
C LYS A 243 -17.76 -17.23 -7.86
N LYS A 244 -17.35 -16.55 -6.80
CA LYS A 244 -17.71 -15.17 -6.46
C LYS A 244 -16.44 -14.35 -6.37
N SER A 245 -16.60 -13.04 -6.49
CA SER A 245 -15.51 -12.08 -6.37
C SER A 245 -15.91 -11.00 -5.37
N CYS A 246 -14.95 -10.53 -4.58
CA CYS A 246 -15.07 -9.20 -3.98
C CYS A 246 -14.59 -8.15 -5.00
N ARG A 247 -15.09 -6.93 -4.87
CA ARG A 247 -14.85 -5.84 -5.80
C ARG A 247 -14.31 -4.62 -5.06
N PHE A 248 -13.26 -4.02 -5.62
CA PHE A 248 -12.82 -2.69 -5.22
C PHE A 248 -12.99 -1.71 -6.39
N ILE A 249 -13.91 -0.78 -6.22
CA ILE A 249 -14.25 0.23 -7.22
C ILE A 249 -13.47 1.50 -6.92
N VAL A 250 -12.62 1.92 -7.86
CA VAL A 250 -11.83 3.13 -7.76
C VAL A 250 -12.38 4.17 -8.74
N GLY A 251 -13.08 5.17 -8.21
CA GLY A 251 -13.56 6.32 -8.97
C GLY A 251 -12.41 7.29 -9.24
N ILE A 252 -12.05 7.45 -10.51
CA ILE A 252 -10.91 8.27 -10.94
C ILE A 252 -11.45 9.49 -11.69
N THR A 253 -11.17 10.69 -11.18
CA THR A 253 -11.75 11.94 -11.72
C THR A 253 -11.41 12.12 -13.20
N GLY A 254 -12.42 12.35 -14.02
CA GLY A 254 -12.33 12.76 -15.43
C GLY A 254 -12.25 14.28 -15.59
N ASP A 255 -12.18 14.72 -16.84
CA ASP A 255 -11.84 16.11 -17.21
C ASP A 255 -12.76 17.17 -16.60
N GLU A 256 -14.05 16.86 -16.43
CA GLU A 256 -15.06 17.76 -15.84
C GLU A 256 -14.70 18.23 -14.44
N LEU A 257 -14.18 17.35 -13.60
CA LEU A 257 -13.76 17.65 -12.22
C LEU A 257 -12.35 18.27 -12.15
N LEU A 258 -11.65 18.40 -13.28
CA LEU A 258 -10.26 18.82 -13.37
C LEU A 258 -10.07 20.23 -13.93
N LYS A 259 -11.12 20.85 -14.47
CA LYS A 259 -11.11 22.17 -15.15
C LYS A 259 -10.47 23.32 -14.37
N ARG A 260 -10.35 23.22 -13.04
CA ARG A 260 -9.81 24.28 -12.16
C ARG A 260 -8.43 23.95 -11.57
N LYS A 261 -7.81 22.82 -11.93
CA LYS A 261 -6.53 22.42 -11.32
C LYS A 261 -5.37 23.23 -11.91
N LYS A 262 -4.51 23.75 -11.03
CA LYS A 262 -3.25 24.44 -11.41
C LYS A 262 -2.31 23.46 -12.13
N TYR A 263 -1.58 23.93 -13.14
CA TYR A 263 -0.65 23.12 -13.95
C TYR A 263 -1.33 21.90 -14.59
N ALA A 264 -2.54 22.08 -15.13
CA ALA A 264 -3.36 21.00 -15.69
C ALA A 264 -2.67 20.30 -16.87
N GLU A 265 -1.84 21.01 -17.62
CA GLU A 265 -1.05 20.50 -18.75
C GLU A 265 0.01 19.48 -18.34
N TYR A 266 0.36 19.41 -17.06
CA TYR A 266 1.26 18.41 -16.49
C TYR A 266 0.52 17.24 -15.83
N MET A 267 -0.81 17.19 -15.91
CA MET A 267 -1.59 16.11 -15.33
C MET A 267 -1.48 14.83 -16.16
N GLN A 268 -1.46 13.68 -15.47
CA GLN A 268 -1.46 12.40 -16.15
C GLN A 268 -2.83 12.12 -16.82
N PRO A 269 -2.85 11.59 -18.05
CA PRO A 269 -4.07 11.11 -18.69
C PRO A 269 -4.81 10.09 -17.82
N TRP A 270 -6.14 10.00 -17.97
CA TRP A 270 -6.97 9.10 -17.16
C TRP A 270 -6.50 7.64 -17.21
N ASP A 271 -6.20 7.14 -18.41
CA ASP A 271 -5.70 5.78 -18.62
C ASP A 271 -4.39 5.51 -17.85
N VAL A 272 -3.48 6.49 -17.83
CA VAL A 272 -2.20 6.39 -17.11
C VAL A 272 -2.47 6.30 -15.61
N ARG A 273 -3.35 7.15 -15.08
CA ARG A 273 -3.71 7.14 -13.66
C ARG A 273 -4.38 5.83 -13.25
N ALA A 274 -5.34 5.34 -14.04
CA ALA A 274 -6.02 4.06 -13.80
C ALA A 274 -5.05 2.87 -13.83
N MET A 275 -4.18 2.81 -14.84
CA MET A 275 -3.17 1.74 -14.92
C MET A 275 -2.15 1.82 -13.78
N THR A 276 -1.75 3.03 -13.35
CA THR A 276 -0.83 3.23 -12.22
C THR A 276 -1.46 2.79 -10.90
N VAL A 277 -2.77 3.02 -10.71
CA VAL A 277 -3.53 2.50 -9.56
C VAL A 277 -3.52 0.97 -9.56
N ILE A 278 -3.85 0.33 -10.68
CA ILE A 278 -3.86 -1.14 -10.80
C ILE A 278 -2.46 -1.71 -10.57
N GLU A 279 -1.41 -1.07 -11.09
CA GLU A 279 -0.03 -1.47 -10.88
C GLU A 279 0.37 -1.40 -9.40
N PHE A 280 0.03 -0.32 -8.70
CA PHE A 280 0.28 -0.21 -7.27
C PHE A 280 -0.47 -1.31 -6.49
N LEU A 281 -1.77 -1.50 -6.78
CA LEU A 281 -2.59 -2.52 -6.12
C LEU A 281 -2.08 -3.94 -6.40
N SER A 282 -1.51 -4.19 -7.58
CA SER A 282 -0.90 -5.48 -7.90
C SER A 282 0.18 -5.89 -6.89
N THR A 283 0.86 -4.94 -6.25
CA THR A 283 1.87 -5.25 -5.23
C THR A 283 1.34 -6.04 -4.05
N VAL A 284 0.08 -5.84 -3.65
CA VAL A 284 -0.54 -6.56 -2.50
C VAL A 284 -1.57 -7.60 -2.93
N LEU A 285 -2.14 -7.45 -4.13
CA LEU A 285 -3.20 -8.34 -4.61
C LEU A 285 -2.68 -9.49 -5.46
N TYR A 286 -1.61 -9.28 -6.23
CA TYR A 286 -1.06 -10.31 -7.09
C TYR A 286 -0.30 -11.34 -6.27
N LEU A 287 -0.58 -12.62 -6.52
CA LEU A 287 0.06 -13.73 -5.85
C LEU A 287 0.30 -14.86 -6.85
N SER A 288 1.56 -15.16 -7.13
CA SER A 288 1.95 -16.24 -8.05
C SER A 288 3.18 -16.97 -7.54
N ARG A 289 3.25 -18.28 -7.75
CA ARG A 289 4.44 -19.08 -7.43
C ARG A 289 5.66 -18.68 -8.25
N ASP A 290 5.46 -18.10 -9.43
CA ASP A 290 6.53 -17.58 -10.29
C ASP A 290 6.94 -16.15 -9.92
N GLY A 291 6.27 -15.56 -8.92
CA GLY A 291 6.49 -14.22 -8.46
C GLY A 291 6.25 -13.19 -9.56
N TRP A 292 7.08 -12.16 -9.63
CA TRP A 292 7.01 -11.04 -10.57
C TRP A 292 7.37 -11.40 -12.02
N LYS A 293 7.93 -12.60 -12.30
CA LYS A 293 8.57 -12.95 -13.59
C LYS A 293 7.59 -13.06 -14.77
N SER A 294 6.33 -13.31 -14.50
CA SER A 294 5.26 -13.34 -15.49
C SER A 294 3.95 -13.05 -14.79
N ASP A 295 3.02 -12.43 -15.50
CA ASP A 295 1.71 -12.04 -14.98
C ASP A 295 0.59 -12.79 -15.72
N PRO A 296 0.51 -14.14 -15.63
CA PRO A 296 -0.51 -14.92 -16.34
C PRO A 296 -1.91 -14.72 -15.78
N ASP A 297 -2.03 -14.25 -14.53
CA ASP A 297 -3.31 -14.14 -13.83
C ASP A 297 -3.95 -12.75 -13.90
N LEU A 298 -3.19 -11.70 -14.26
CA LEU A 298 -3.77 -10.38 -14.46
C LEU A 298 -4.57 -10.32 -15.76
N HIS A 299 -5.87 -10.53 -15.62
CA HIS A 299 -6.82 -10.34 -16.71
C HIS A 299 -7.27 -8.88 -16.71
N LEU A 300 -6.71 -8.09 -17.63
CA LEU A 300 -7.14 -6.72 -17.89
C LEU A 300 -8.21 -6.69 -18.97
N SER A 301 -9.28 -5.95 -18.71
CA SER A 301 -10.24 -5.56 -19.74
C SER A 301 -10.44 -4.04 -19.69
N LYS A 302 -10.45 -3.41 -20.86
CA LYS A 302 -10.62 -1.97 -21.01
C LYS A 302 -11.84 -1.69 -21.87
N LYS A 303 -12.68 -0.78 -21.39
CA LYS A 303 -13.80 -0.19 -22.10
C LYS A 303 -13.71 1.34 -21.98
N GLU A 304 -14.56 2.06 -22.71
CA GLU A 304 -14.60 3.51 -22.60
C GLU A 304 -14.96 3.93 -21.16
N GLY A 305 -14.08 4.72 -20.53
CA GLY A 305 -14.25 5.18 -19.15
C GLY A 305 -14.08 4.13 -18.06
N GLU A 306 -13.63 2.91 -18.39
CA GLU A 306 -13.50 1.81 -17.43
C GLU A 306 -12.30 0.89 -17.72
N ILE A 307 -11.52 0.56 -16.69
CA ILE A 307 -10.51 -0.48 -16.73
C ILE A 307 -10.76 -1.45 -15.58
N MET A 308 -10.93 -2.73 -15.90
CA MET A 308 -11.10 -3.81 -14.92
C MET A 308 -9.86 -4.70 -14.91
N ALA A 309 -9.39 -5.05 -13.72
CA ALA A 309 -8.33 -6.02 -13.47
C ALA A 309 -8.83 -7.11 -12.53
N ARG A 310 -8.45 -8.36 -12.78
CA ARG A 310 -8.72 -9.49 -11.89
C ARG A 310 -7.43 -10.00 -11.26
N PHE A 311 -7.50 -10.32 -9.97
CA PHE A 311 -6.39 -10.91 -9.21
C PHE A 311 -6.85 -12.19 -8.50
N ARG A 312 -5.88 -13.01 -8.09
CA ARG A 312 -6.10 -14.24 -7.29
C ARG A 312 -7.15 -15.17 -7.89
N ASP A 313 -6.90 -15.58 -9.15
CA ASP A 313 -7.83 -16.40 -9.95
C ASP A 313 -9.24 -15.79 -10.10
N GLY A 314 -9.35 -14.47 -10.05
CA GLY A 314 -10.61 -13.74 -10.20
C GLY A 314 -11.45 -13.62 -8.93
N THR A 315 -10.94 -14.01 -7.75
CA THR A 315 -11.64 -13.75 -6.48
C THR A 315 -11.63 -12.28 -6.09
N ILE A 316 -10.72 -11.47 -6.67
CA ILE A 316 -10.65 -10.03 -6.47
C ILE A 316 -10.79 -9.32 -7.82
N GLU A 317 -11.77 -8.43 -7.92
CA GLU A 317 -11.99 -7.54 -9.08
C GLU A 317 -11.66 -6.09 -8.70
N ILE A 318 -10.75 -5.46 -9.44
CA ILE A 318 -10.49 -4.02 -9.37
C ILE A 318 -11.17 -3.36 -10.54
N GLN A 319 -12.01 -2.37 -10.28
CA GLN A 319 -12.74 -1.62 -11.30
C GLN A 319 -12.38 -0.14 -11.18
N CYS A 320 -11.51 0.34 -12.08
CA CYS A 320 -11.22 1.76 -12.21
C CYS A 320 -12.26 2.39 -13.15
N VAL A 321 -13.03 3.35 -12.67
CA VAL A 321 -14.10 4.02 -13.44
C VAL A 321 -13.88 5.51 -13.49
N VAL A 322 -14.22 6.14 -14.62
CA VAL A 322 -14.20 7.60 -14.73
C VAL A 322 -15.35 8.19 -13.92
N ILE A 323 -15.06 9.20 -13.10
CA ILE A 323 -16.09 9.99 -12.40
C ILE A 323 -16.09 11.42 -12.92
N GLN A 324 -17.26 11.92 -13.31
CA GLN A 324 -17.45 13.28 -13.84
C GLN A 324 -18.18 14.20 -12.86
N ASP A 325 -18.73 13.63 -11.79
CA ASP A 325 -19.41 14.33 -10.70
C ASP A 325 -18.90 13.83 -9.33
N PRO A 326 -19.20 14.55 -8.23
CA PRO A 326 -18.71 14.20 -6.89
C PRO A 326 -19.21 12.86 -6.33
N PHE A 327 -20.30 12.29 -6.85
CA PHE A 327 -20.89 11.05 -6.36
C PHE A 327 -20.39 9.83 -7.14
N GLY A 328 -20.18 9.98 -8.45
CA GLY A 328 -19.75 8.89 -9.32
C GLY A 328 -20.70 7.68 -9.22
N PRO A 329 -20.18 6.43 -9.18
CA PRO A 329 -21.04 5.25 -9.22
C PRO A 329 -21.82 5.02 -7.92
N THR A 330 -21.51 5.73 -6.83
CA THR A 330 -22.08 5.48 -5.50
C THR A 330 -23.58 5.81 -5.38
N ILE A 331 -24.12 6.56 -6.34
CA ILE A 331 -25.56 6.88 -6.45
C ILE A 331 -26.20 6.30 -7.71
N THR A 332 -25.45 5.56 -8.53
CA THR A 332 -25.96 4.90 -9.73
C THR A 332 -25.89 3.37 -9.65
N SER A 333 -25.16 2.83 -8.68
CA SER A 333 -25.08 1.40 -8.38
C SER A 333 -25.41 1.15 -6.91
N GLU A 334 -26.36 0.24 -6.67
CA GLU A 334 -26.79 -0.10 -5.32
C GLU A 334 -25.81 -1.08 -4.62
N ASP A 335 -25.10 -1.90 -5.38
CA ASP A 335 -24.26 -3.05 -4.96
C ASP A 335 -22.90 -2.65 -4.35
N MET A 336 -22.93 -1.80 -3.32
CA MET A 336 -21.74 -1.28 -2.63
C MET A 336 -21.94 -1.34 -1.13
N ASP A 337 -20.93 -1.81 -0.38
CA ASP A 337 -21.05 -2.01 1.07
C ASP A 337 -20.31 -0.92 1.87
N ALA A 338 -19.14 -0.48 1.39
CA ALA A 338 -18.26 0.44 2.12
C ALA A 338 -17.68 1.53 1.22
N LEU A 339 -17.50 2.73 1.78
CA LEU A 339 -16.85 3.87 1.14
C LEU A 339 -15.66 4.33 1.98
N VAL A 340 -14.49 4.33 1.38
CA VAL A 340 -13.27 4.85 1.99
C VAL A 340 -13.11 6.31 1.61
N VAL A 341 -12.87 7.15 2.60
CA VAL A 341 -12.65 8.59 2.44
C VAL A 341 -11.35 9.00 3.12
N SER A 342 -10.73 10.06 2.62
CA SER A 342 -9.71 10.79 3.36
C SER A 342 -10.38 11.82 4.28
N GLY A 343 -9.62 12.40 5.22
CA GLY A 343 -10.10 13.55 5.99
C GLY A 343 -10.55 14.74 5.13
N GLU A 344 -9.98 14.92 3.93
CA GLU A 344 -10.39 15.97 2.97
C GLU A 344 -11.76 15.71 2.35
N THR A 345 -12.18 14.44 2.27
CA THR A 345 -13.41 13.99 1.58
C THR A 345 -14.47 13.45 2.53
N ARG A 346 -14.34 13.68 3.85
CA ARG A 346 -15.29 13.23 4.88
C ARG A 346 -16.73 13.68 4.58
N SER A 347 -16.92 14.97 4.29
CA SER A 347 -18.23 15.53 3.95
C SER A 347 -18.81 14.96 2.65
N GLY A 348 -17.95 14.50 1.73
CA GLY A 348 -18.36 13.80 0.53
C GLY A 348 -19.02 12.45 0.84
N GLY A 349 -18.50 11.70 1.81
CA GLY A 349 -19.10 10.43 2.26
C GLY A 349 -20.48 10.64 2.89
N GLU A 350 -20.66 11.69 3.69
CA GLU A 350 -21.96 12.06 4.25
C GLU A 350 -22.97 12.42 3.14
N ALA A 351 -22.55 13.20 2.16
CA ALA A 351 -23.39 13.58 1.02
C ALA A 351 -23.80 12.37 0.16
N VAL A 352 -22.90 11.40 -0.04
CA VAL A 352 -23.21 10.13 -0.72
C VAL A 352 -24.31 9.37 0.03
N ASN A 353 -24.18 9.20 1.34
CA ASN A 353 -25.18 8.47 2.13
C ASN A 353 -26.54 9.19 2.17
N ALA A 354 -26.56 10.52 2.23
CA ALA A 354 -27.80 11.28 2.09
C ALA A 354 -28.51 10.99 0.76
N LYS A 355 -27.76 10.98 -0.36
CA LYS A 355 -28.31 10.65 -1.68
C LYS A 355 -28.78 9.20 -1.79
N ARG A 356 -28.01 8.25 -1.26
CA ARG A 356 -28.42 6.84 -1.21
C ARG A 356 -29.73 6.66 -0.44
N GLN A 357 -29.90 7.38 0.68
CA GLN A 357 -31.14 7.37 1.45
C GLN A 357 -32.32 7.97 0.69
N GLU A 358 -32.12 9.06 -0.08
CA GLU A 358 -33.14 9.60 -0.98
C GLU A 358 -33.59 8.58 -2.04
N HIS A 359 -32.68 7.71 -2.51
CA HIS A 359 -32.97 6.61 -3.44
C HIS A 359 -33.56 5.36 -2.76
N GLY A 360 -33.68 5.34 -1.43
CA GLY A 360 -34.13 4.17 -0.66
C GLY A 360 -33.09 3.05 -0.54
N TRP A 361 -31.83 3.32 -0.88
CA TRP A 361 -30.72 2.37 -0.77
C TRP A 361 -30.11 2.38 0.63
N HIS A 362 -29.47 1.27 1.00
CA HIS A 362 -28.75 1.18 2.26
C HIS A 362 -27.52 2.13 2.27
N PRO A 363 -27.21 2.76 3.41
CA PRO A 363 -26.02 3.59 3.53
C PRO A 363 -24.75 2.74 3.47
N LEU A 364 -23.68 3.32 2.92
CA LEU A 364 -22.34 2.73 2.92
C LEU A 364 -21.70 2.89 4.30
N GLU A 365 -20.98 1.87 4.75
CA GLU A 365 -20.10 1.99 5.91
C GLU A 365 -18.92 2.91 5.54
N ILE A 366 -18.73 4.00 6.28
CA ILE A 366 -17.72 5.01 5.97
C ILE A 366 -16.44 4.70 6.75
N PHE A 367 -15.34 4.51 6.03
CA PHE A 367 -14.00 4.34 6.59
C PHE A 367 -13.16 5.56 6.29
N GLU A 368 -12.80 6.32 7.32
CA GLU A 368 -11.93 7.48 7.17
C GLU A 368 -10.47 7.09 7.41
N VAL A 369 -9.61 7.41 6.44
CA VAL A 369 -8.17 7.22 6.53
C VAL A 369 -7.54 8.50 7.08
N ASP A 370 -6.88 8.38 8.23
CA ASP A 370 -6.05 9.45 8.79
C ASP A 370 -4.96 9.85 7.79
N VAL A 371 -5.07 11.07 7.26
CA VAL A 371 -4.10 11.60 6.29
C VAL A 371 -2.85 12.08 7.05
N LEU A 372 -1.70 11.94 6.39
CA LEU A 372 -0.38 12.27 6.95
C LEU A 372 -0.26 13.75 7.33
N ASP A 373 -0.47 14.10 8.59
CA ASP A 373 0.04 15.36 9.14
C ASP A 373 1.54 15.17 9.39
N ALA A 374 2.38 15.67 8.48
CA ALA A 374 3.84 15.57 8.57
C ALA A 374 4.40 16.59 9.59
N GLU A 375 4.16 16.40 10.89
CA GLU A 375 4.90 17.08 11.97
C GLU A 375 6.24 16.36 12.24
N GLU A 376 7.35 17.10 12.34
CA GLU A 376 8.59 16.52 12.87
C GLU A 376 8.47 16.35 14.38
N VAL A 377 9.02 15.27 14.93
CA VAL A 377 9.18 15.11 16.38
C VAL A 377 10.42 15.93 16.78
N GLY A 378 10.24 17.23 17.04
CA GLY A 378 11.32 18.13 17.46
C GLY A 378 10.94 19.62 17.48
N ASP A 379 10.90 20.16 18.71
CA ASP A 379 10.79 21.56 19.15
C ASP A 379 9.45 22.32 18.98
N ASP A 380 8.98 22.89 20.09
CA ASP A 380 7.76 23.68 20.31
C ASP A 380 7.73 25.00 19.49
N GLN A 381 7.71 24.91 18.16
CA GLN A 381 7.46 26.05 17.27
C GLN A 381 6.36 25.73 16.24
N PRO A 382 5.18 26.38 16.30
CA PRO A 382 4.01 26.03 15.49
C PRO A 382 4.05 26.53 14.03
N THR A 383 5.21 26.56 13.36
CA THR A 383 5.36 27.29 12.07
C THR A 383 5.98 26.55 10.88
N LYS A 384 6.10 25.21 10.87
CA LYS A 384 6.60 24.48 9.67
C LYS A 384 5.74 23.32 9.14
N THR A 385 4.54 23.08 9.69
CA THR A 385 3.70 21.92 9.32
C THR A 385 3.07 22.02 7.92
N ARG A 386 2.70 23.24 7.48
CA ARG A 386 2.05 23.47 6.18
C ARG A 386 2.96 23.27 4.96
N ASP A 387 4.28 23.31 5.15
CA ASP A 387 5.27 23.30 4.06
C ASP A 387 5.61 21.88 3.57
N PHE A 388 5.27 20.83 4.34
CA PHE A 388 5.51 19.43 3.98
C PHE A 388 4.33 18.78 3.25
N ALA A 389 3.10 18.95 3.76
CA ALA A 389 1.88 18.48 3.09
C ALA A 389 1.74 19.08 1.67
N THR A 390 2.21 20.32 1.49
CA THR A 390 2.27 20.95 0.17
C THR A 390 3.27 20.27 -0.76
N LYS A 391 4.47 19.87 -0.28
CA LYS A 391 5.53 19.22 -1.09
C LYS A 391 5.21 17.79 -1.55
N ILE A 392 4.33 17.08 -0.85
CA ILE A 392 3.91 15.71 -1.20
C ILE A 392 2.61 15.66 -2.01
N SER A 393 2.04 16.81 -2.37
CA SER A 393 0.80 16.87 -3.15
C SER A 393 1.05 16.72 -4.66
N SER A 394 0.10 16.15 -5.40
CA SER A 394 0.13 16.14 -6.87
C SER A 394 0.31 17.54 -7.48
N THR A 395 -0.13 18.59 -6.78
CA THR A 395 0.06 19.98 -7.23
C THR A 395 1.53 20.41 -7.16
N ALA A 396 2.27 20.03 -6.11
CA ALA A 396 3.69 20.32 -6.03
C ALA A 396 4.49 19.54 -7.07
N ILE A 397 4.16 18.26 -7.31
CA ILE A 397 4.79 17.44 -8.35
C ILE A 397 4.62 18.10 -9.73
N ARG A 398 3.39 18.51 -10.07
CA ARG A 398 3.12 19.22 -11.34
C ARG A 398 3.87 20.54 -11.46
N LYS A 399 3.95 21.32 -10.36
CA LYS A 399 4.74 22.56 -10.32
C LYS A 399 6.22 22.30 -10.58
N GLN A 400 6.82 21.29 -9.95
CA GLN A 400 8.22 20.92 -10.16
C GLN A 400 8.49 20.50 -11.61
N LYS A 401 7.58 19.70 -12.20
CA LYS A 401 7.66 19.32 -13.62
C LYS A 401 7.59 20.53 -14.56
N ALA A 402 6.74 21.52 -14.23
CA ALA A 402 6.66 22.77 -15.00
C ALA A 402 7.95 23.59 -14.93
N GLU A 403 8.53 23.73 -13.74
CA GLU A 403 9.78 24.47 -13.52
C GLU A 403 10.98 23.79 -14.19
N ALA A 404 11.04 22.46 -14.19
CA ALA A 404 12.11 21.70 -14.86
C ALA A 404 12.08 21.89 -16.38
N ARG A 405 10.89 21.95 -17.00
CA ARG A 405 10.74 22.13 -18.44
C ARG A 405 11.04 23.55 -18.91
N GLY A 406 10.83 24.56 -18.07
CA GLY A 406 11.16 25.97 -18.38
C GLY A 406 12.65 26.32 -18.27
N ARG A 407 13.51 25.37 -17.86
CA ARG A 407 14.96 25.54 -17.74
C ARG A 407 15.75 24.93 -18.91
N ILE A 408 15.07 24.29 -19.85
CA ILE A 408 15.60 23.75 -21.11
C ILE A 408 15.13 24.67 -22.23
#